data_AF-A0A821P673-F1
#
_entry.id   AF-A0A821P673-F1
#
_cell.length_a   1.000
_cell.length_b   1.000
_cell.length_c   1.000
_cell.angle_alpha   90.00
_cell.angle_beta   90.00
_cell.angle_gamma   90.00
#
_symmetry.space_group_name_H-M   'P 1'
#
loop_
_entity.id
_entity.type
_entity.pdbx_description
1 polymer ?
#
loop_
_entity_poly.entity_id
_entity_poly.type
_entity_poly.pdbx_seq_one_letter_code
_entity_poly.pdbx_strand_id
1 'polypeptide(L)'
;YENTKKLSDINAKDYVALVYVGGHGPCFDLAQDKTNIQLAEEFWKQGKILSAICHGPAALVNVKDENGKSIFFGRKATSFSNQEEEQVKLTDAIPFLVETRIKQLGANYEKNDKPWG
;
A
#
# COMPACT_ATOMS: atom_id res chain seq x y z
N TYR A 1 -7.77 20.48 -3.64
CA TYR A 1 -6.79 20.03 -4.65
C TYR A 1 -5.92 21.17 -5.19
N GLU A 2 -6.21 22.43 -4.87
CA GLU A 2 -5.52 23.60 -5.45
C GLU A 2 -4.02 23.66 -5.15
N ASN A 3 -3.55 22.98 -4.09
CA ASN A 3 -2.13 22.94 -3.69
C ASN A 3 -1.56 21.51 -3.61
N THR A 4 -2.21 20.53 -4.25
CA THR A 4 -1.69 19.16 -4.27
C THR A 4 -0.44 19.10 -5.15
N LYS A 5 0.70 18.79 -4.54
CA LYS A 5 1.96 18.59 -5.27
C LYS A 5 1.91 17.30 -6.08
N LYS A 6 2.59 17.28 -7.23
CA LYS A 6 2.84 16.03 -7.96
C LYS A 6 3.82 15.19 -7.16
N LEU A 7 3.65 13.87 -7.24
CA LEU A 7 4.53 12.93 -6.55
C LEU A 7 5.99 13.05 -7.01
N SER A 8 6.21 13.39 -8.29
CA SER A 8 7.53 13.64 -8.88
C SER A 8 8.27 14.82 -8.27
N ASP A 9 7.55 15.74 -7.61
CA ASP A 9 8.11 16.96 -7.05
C ASP A 9 8.42 16.79 -5.55
N ILE A 10 8.20 15.58 -5.00
CA ILE A 10 8.40 15.25 -3.59
C ILE A 10 9.81 14.69 -3.40
N ASN A 11 10.56 15.29 -2.48
CA ASN A 11 11.82 14.75 -2.00
C ASN A 11 11.62 14.07 -0.65
N ALA A 12 11.99 12.79 -0.55
CA ALA A 12 11.85 12.03 0.69
C ALA A 12 12.55 12.70 1.89
N LYS A 13 13.61 13.49 1.68
CA LYS A 13 14.35 14.19 2.74
C LYS A 13 13.51 15.22 3.51
N ASP A 14 12.50 15.79 2.86
CA ASP A 14 11.69 16.87 3.43
C ASP A 14 10.61 16.36 4.39
N TYR A 15 10.45 15.05 4.50
CA TYR A 15 9.39 14.41 5.29
C TYR A 15 9.95 13.33 6.22
N VAL A 16 9.23 13.08 7.32
CA VAL A 16 9.57 12.03 8.29
C VAL A 16 8.79 10.73 8.07
N ALA A 17 7.67 10.81 7.35
CA ALA A 17 6.78 9.69 7.09
C ALA A 17 6.05 9.87 5.75
N LEU A 18 5.65 8.76 5.15
CA LEU A 18 4.75 8.70 4.00
C LEU A 18 3.53 7.86 4.37
N VAL A 19 2.34 8.43 4.18
CA VAL A 19 1.07 7.81 4.56
C VAL A 19 0.17 7.70 3.34
N TYR A 20 -0.16 6.46 2.97
CA TYR A 20 -1.13 6.16 1.93
C TYR A 20 -2.52 6.05 2.53
N VAL A 21 -3.37 7.00 2.18
CA VAL A 21 -4.80 6.93 2.49
C VAL A 21 -5.49 5.88 1.62
N GLY A 22 -6.68 5.45 2.05
CA GLY A 22 -7.48 4.42 1.37
C GLY A 22 -8.29 4.93 0.17
N GLY A 23 -9.38 4.21 -0.10
CA GLY A 23 -10.16 4.31 -1.34
C GLY A 23 -9.59 3.39 -2.41
N HIS A 24 -10.41 2.91 -3.35
CA HIS A 24 -9.97 1.89 -4.33
C HIS A 24 -8.91 2.36 -5.34
N GLY A 25 -8.71 3.68 -5.50
CA GLY A 25 -7.79 4.28 -6.47
C GLY A 25 -6.37 3.69 -6.51
N PRO A 26 -5.66 3.53 -5.37
CA PRO A 26 -4.30 2.97 -5.30
C PRO A 26 -4.14 1.59 -5.94
N CYS A 27 -5.22 0.80 -6.06
CA CYS A 27 -5.18 -0.48 -6.76
C CYS A 27 -4.91 -0.29 -8.27
N PHE A 28 -5.29 0.85 -8.85
CA PHE A 28 -5.20 1.13 -10.28
C PHE A 28 -4.00 2.01 -10.64
N ASP A 29 -3.80 3.12 -9.91
CA ASP A 29 -2.78 4.10 -10.25
C ASP A 29 -1.44 3.79 -9.56
N LEU A 30 -1.40 3.88 -8.23
CA LEU A 30 -0.17 3.86 -7.45
C LEU A 30 0.51 2.49 -7.43
N ALA A 31 -0.26 1.40 -7.53
CA ALA A 31 0.30 0.04 -7.52
C ALA A 31 1.37 -0.17 -8.62
N GLN A 32 1.23 0.48 -9.78
CA GLN A 32 2.14 0.34 -10.93
C GLN A 32 2.93 1.63 -11.23
N ASP A 33 2.67 2.72 -10.50
CA ASP A 33 3.36 3.99 -10.71
C ASP A 33 4.82 3.93 -10.25
N LYS A 34 5.75 4.17 -11.17
CA LYS A 34 7.20 4.05 -10.90
C LYS A 34 7.70 5.12 -9.95
N THR A 35 7.15 6.33 -10.01
CA THR A 35 7.53 7.43 -9.12
C THR A 35 7.13 7.10 -7.69
N ASN A 36 5.93 6.57 -7.50
CA ASN A 36 5.43 6.07 -6.23
C ASN A 36 6.30 4.96 -5.65
N ILE A 37 6.59 3.93 -6.45
CA ILE A 37 7.41 2.80 -6.00
C ILE A 37 8.78 3.30 -5.55
N GLN A 38 9.45 4.12 -6.37
CA GLN A 38 10.77 4.68 -6.05
C GLN A 38 10.74 5.52 -4.76
N LEU A 39 9.75 6.40 -4.61
CA LEU A 39 9.62 7.23 -3.42
C LEU A 39 9.43 6.35 -2.16
N ALA A 40 8.55 5.35 -2.22
CA ALA A 40 8.35 4.44 -1.09
C ALA A 40 9.61 3.63 -0.77
N GLU A 41 10.35 3.14 -1.77
CA GLU A 41 11.64 2.47 -1.57
C GLU A 41 12.68 3.39 -0.91
N GLU A 42 12.70 4.68 -1.26
CA GLU A 42 13.57 5.67 -0.61
C GLU A 42 13.23 5.87 0.86
N PHE A 43 11.95 6.01 1.20
CA PHE A 43 11.50 6.12 2.60
C PHE A 43 11.86 4.85 3.38
N TRP A 44 11.62 3.67 2.78
CA TRP A 44 11.95 2.39 3.39
C TRP A 44 13.44 2.26 3.67
N LYS A 45 14.29 2.55 2.68
CA LYS A 45 15.76 2.50 2.79
C LYS A 45 16.29 3.46 3.84
N GLN A 46 15.65 4.61 4.01
CA GLN A 46 16.01 5.59 5.04
C GLN A 46 15.52 5.21 6.45
N GLY A 47 14.85 4.06 6.61
CA GLY A 47 14.25 3.65 7.88
C GLY A 47 13.10 4.55 8.33
N LYS A 48 12.49 5.29 7.40
CA LYS A 48 11.37 6.19 7.69
C LYS A 48 10.05 5.42 7.74
N ILE A 49 9.05 6.06 8.33
CA ILE A 49 7.73 5.47 8.49
C ILE A 49 7.02 5.41 7.13
N LEU A 50 6.63 4.21 6.73
CA LEU A 50 5.62 3.96 5.71
C LEU A 50 4.36 3.46 6.40
N SER A 51 3.23 4.15 6.18
CA SER A 51 1.93 3.74 6.69
C SER A 51 0.91 3.69 5.56
N ALA A 52 -0.04 2.78 5.65
CA ALA A 52 -1.07 2.61 4.63
C ALA A 52 -2.37 2.08 5.26
N ILE A 53 -3.51 2.64 4.86
CA ILE A 53 -4.80 2.40 5.51
C ILE A 53 -5.83 1.94 4.47
N CYS A 54 -6.72 1.01 4.84
CA CYS A 54 -7.77 0.48 3.96
C CYS A 54 -7.16 -0.15 2.69
N HIS A 55 -7.39 0.38 1.49
CA HIS A 55 -6.75 -0.03 0.24
C HIS A 55 -5.37 0.59 -0.01
N GLY A 56 -4.94 1.56 0.80
CA GLY A 56 -3.61 2.19 0.70
C GLY A 56 -2.45 1.19 0.56
N PRO A 57 -2.45 0.00 1.20
CA PRO A 57 -1.39 -0.99 1.01
C PRO A 57 -1.22 -1.46 -0.44
N ALA A 58 -2.22 -1.28 -1.31
CA ALA A 58 -2.11 -1.51 -2.75
C ALA A 58 -1.00 -0.67 -3.40
N ALA A 59 -0.75 0.56 -2.93
CA ALA A 59 0.33 1.40 -3.42
C ALA A 59 1.73 0.83 -3.13
N LEU A 60 1.84 -0.13 -2.20
CA LEU A 60 3.10 -0.67 -1.70
C LEU A 60 3.41 -2.08 -2.24
N VAL A 61 2.51 -2.70 -3.02
CA VAL A 61 2.63 -4.12 -3.43
C VAL A 61 3.82 -4.44 -4.33
N ASN A 62 4.43 -3.42 -4.92
CA ASN A 62 5.62 -3.54 -5.75
C ASN A 62 6.88 -2.91 -5.13
N VAL A 63 6.78 -2.38 -3.91
CA VAL A 63 7.90 -1.78 -3.18
C VAL A 63 8.80 -2.88 -2.61
N LYS A 64 10.10 -2.74 -2.84
CA LYS A 64 11.11 -3.71 -2.44
C LYS A 64 12.15 -3.12 -1.49
N ASP A 65 12.74 -3.98 -0.68
CA ASP A 65 13.92 -3.63 0.10
C ASP A 65 15.20 -3.66 -0.78
N GLU A 66 16.33 -3.33 -0.15
CA GLU A 66 17.65 -3.31 -0.80
C GLU A 66 18.11 -4.67 -1.35
N ASN A 67 17.49 -5.77 -0.92
CA ASN A 67 17.74 -7.12 -1.40
C ASN A 67 16.75 -7.55 -2.51
N GLY A 68 15.90 -6.63 -2.98
CA GLY A 68 14.89 -6.87 -4.00
C GLY A 68 13.67 -7.65 -3.51
N LYS A 69 13.50 -7.79 -2.19
CA LYS A 69 12.42 -8.55 -1.56
C LYS A 69 11.27 -7.63 -1.19
N SER A 70 10.03 -8.11 -1.29
CA SER A 70 8.87 -7.28 -0.90
C SER A 70 8.98 -6.81 0.54
N ILE A 71 8.67 -5.54 0.79
CA ILE A 71 8.66 -4.96 2.14
C ILE A 71 7.62 -5.61 3.06
N PHE A 72 6.65 -6.36 2.50
CA PHE A 72 5.68 -7.14 3.26
C PHE A 72 6.22 -8.46 3.79
N PHE A 73 7.28 -9.01 3.20
CA PHE A 73 7.70 -10.38 3.50
C PHE A 73 8.08 -10.55 4.97
N GLY A 74 7.46 -11.54 5.62
CA GLY A 74 7.71 -11.90 7.02
C GLY A 74 7.24 -10.86 8.02
N ARG A 75 6.56 -9.79 7.57
CA ARG A 75 6.06 -8.72 8.43
C ARG A 75 4.58 -8.89 8.70
N LYS A 76 4.17 -8.49 9.91
CA LYS A 76 2.75 -8.31 10.23
C LYS A 76 2.20 -7.15 9.42
N ALA A 77 1.09 -7.37 8.74
CA ALA A 77 0.43 -6.35 7.94
C ALA A 77 -1.08 -6.58 7.89
N THR A 78 -1.82 -5.52 7.64
CA THR A 78 -3.26 -5.57 7.38
C THR A 78 -3.60 -4.69 6.18
N SER A 79 -4.82 -4.83 5.68
CA SER A 79 -5.42 -4.05 4.61
C SER A 79 -6.93 -4.27 4.65
N PHE A 80 -7.65 -3.52 3.81
CA PHE A 80 -9.03 -3.87 3.49
C PHE A 80 -9.11 -5.35 3.11
N SER A 81 -10.01 -6.07 3.78
CA SER A 81 -10.10 -7.52 3.69
C SER A 81 -10.90 -7.93 2.46
N ASN A 82 -10.66 -9.16 1.99
CA ASN A 82 -11.46 -9.74 0.90
C ASN A 82 -12.95 -9.79 1.26
N GLN A 83 -13.27 -10.04 2.53
CA GLN A 83 -14.65 -10.10 3.01
C GLN A 83 -15.33 -8.73 2.96
N GLU A 84 -14.62 -7.65 3.33
CA GLU A 84 -15.16 -6.30 3.21
C GLU A 84 -15.35 -5.90 1.73
N GLU A 85 -14.45 -6.35 0.83
CA GLU A 85 -14.59 -6.14 -0.61
C GLU A 85 -15.82 -6.83 -1.20
N GLU A 86 -16.07 -8.07 -0.82
CA GLU A 86 -17.28 -8.81 -1.20
C GLU A 86 -18.56 -8.10 -0.73
N GLN A 87 -18.54 -7.52 0.47
CA GLN A 87 -19.69 -6.79 1.03
C GLN A 87 -20.01 -5.50 0.27
N VAL A 88 -18.98 -4.78 -0.17
CA VAL A 88 -19.16 -3.57 -1.01
C VAL A 88 -19.41 -3.91 -2.48
N LYS A 89 -19.32 -5.18 -2.88
CA LYS A 89 -19.60 -5.70 -4.24
C LYS A 89 -18.72 -5.09 -5.33
N LEU A 90 -17.47 -4.78 -5.00
CA LEU A 90 -16.50 -4.19 -5.93
C LEU A 90 -15.32 -5.13 -6.24
N THR A 91 -15.38 -6.38 -5.80
CA THR A 91 -14.35 -7.41 -6.05
C THR A 91 -13.95 -7.50 -7.52
N ASP A 92 -14.92 -7.53 -8.43
CA ASP A 92 -14.67 -7.64 -9.88
C ASP A 92 -14.32 -6.30 -10.54
N ALA A 93 -14.45 -5.19 -9.81
CA ALA A 93 -14.14 -3.86 -10.31
C ALA A 93 -12.67 -3.49 -10.11
N ILE A 94 -11.96 -4.13 -9.18
CA ILE A 94 -10.55 -3.86 -8.90
C ILE A 94 -9.60 -4.86 -9.55
N PRO A 95 -8.36 -4.44 -9.89
CA PRO A 95 -7.41 -5.30 -10.60
C PRO A 95 -6.87 -6.45 -9.73
N PHE A 96 -6.93 -6.31 -8.40
CA PHE A 96 -6.56 -7.35 -7.45
C PHE A 96 -7.13 -7.04 -6.06
N LEU A 97 -7.36 -8.10 -5.29
CA LEU A 97 -7.71 -8.02 -3.86
C LEU A 97 -6.44 -7.73 -3.03
N VAL A 98 -6.47 -6.68 -2.21
CA VAL A 98 -5.28 -6.21 -1.47
C VAL A 98 -4.81 -7.24 -0.43
N GLU A 99 -5.72 -7.81 0.37
CA GLU A 99 -5.39 -8.87 1.36
C GLU A 99 -4.73 -10.07 0.66
N THR A 100 -5.32 -10.57 -0.43
CA THR A 100 -4.75 -11.67 -1.21
C THR A 100 -3.36 -11.34 -1.72
N ARG A 101 -3.17 -10.13 -2.27
CA ARG A 101 -1.90 -9.74 -2.87
C ARG A 101 -0.78 -9.65 -1.85
N ILE A 102 -1.01 -9.02 -0.70
CA ILE A 102 0.05 -8.88 0.32
C ILE A 102 0.37 -10.22 0.99
N LYS A 103 -0.60 -11.14 1.12
CA LYS A 103 -0.34 -12.53 1.53
C LYS A 103 0.58 -13.26 0.54
N GLN A 104 0.35 -13.13 -0.76
CA GLN A 104 1.23 -13.71 -1.80
C GLN A 104 2.66 -13.16 -1.74
N LEU A 105 2.84 -11.93 -1.26
CA LEU A 105 4.14 -11.30 -1.06
C LEU A 105 4.84 -11.72 0.24
N GLY A 106 4.21 -12.62 1.02
CA GLY A 106 4.76 -13.18 2.25
C GLY A 106 4.42 -12.40 3.51
N ALA A 107 3.40 -11.54 3.49
CA ALA A 107 2.90 -10.90 4.71
C ALA A 107 2.35 -11.93 5.70
N ASN A 108 2.68 -11.74 6.98
CA ASN A 108 1.95 -12.34 8.09
C ASN A 108 0.65 -11.53 8.29
N TYR A 109 -0.32 -11.74 7.41
CA TYR A 109 -1.53 -10.92 7.38
C TYR A 109 -2.43 -11.14 8.61
N GLU A 110 -2.86 -10.06 9.23
CA GLU A 110 -3.78 -10.03 10.37
C GLU A 110 -5.00 -9.15 10.04
N LYS A 111 -6.18 -9.53 10.51
CA LYS A 111 -7.42 -8.74 10.43
C LYS A 111 -8.29 -9.01 11.66
N ASN A 112 -9.25 -8.13 11.92
CA ASN A 112 -10.26 -8.36 12.95
C ASN A 112 -11.14 -9.57 12.60
N ASP A 113 -11.74 -10.16 13.63
CA ASP A 113 -12.71 -11.25 13.49
C ASP A 113 -13.98 -10.82 12.73
N LYS A 114 -14.30 -9.52 12.78
CA LYS A 114 -15.45 -8.92 12.10
C LYS A 114 -14.99 -7.86 11.09
N PRO A 115 -15.65 -7.76 9.93
CA PRO A 115 -15.42 -6.66 9.00
C PRO A 115 -15.88 -5.34 9.63
N TRP A 116 -15.20 -4.24 9.33
CA TRP A 116 -15.50 -2.87 9.79
C TRP A 116 -15.32 -2.56 11.28
N GLY A 117 -14.82 -3.49 12.10
CA GLY A 117 -14.65 -3.31 13.54
C GLY A 117 -14.99 -4.56 14.34
#